data_AF-A0A6J7MBV5-F1
#
_entry.id   AF-A0A6J7MBV5-F1
#
_cell.length_a   1.000
_cell.length_b   1.000
_cell.length_c   1.000
_cell.angle_alpha   90.00
_cell.angle_beta   90.00
_cell.angle_gamma   90.00
#
_symmetry.space_group_name_H-M   'P 1'
#
loop_
_entity.id
_entity.type
_entity.pdbx_description
1 polymer ?
#
loop_
_entity_poly.entity_id
_entity_poly.type
_entity_poly.pdbx_seq_one_letter_code
_entity_poly.pdbx_strand_id
1 'polypeptide(L)'
;MAAPEHPLASGISAFTTSDEIYVSELAADLTVILDVEYDGPCPGFETERVPGRSRHPVLFTRSEGDGTVVSFTLGHCRGRFDVADMGVDDLGVTDTVAWESPEFNEILRRCVDWSVHGDDWVSCPVGEQRTKEWQ
;
A
#
# COMPACT_ATOMS: atom_id res chain seq x y z
N MET A 1 4.41 4.60 -10.47
CA MET A 1 3.63 5.80 -10.10
C MET A 1 2.77 6.18 -11.27
N ALA A 2 1.47 6.35 -11.01
CA ALA A 2 0.47 6.67 -12.03
C ALA A 2 0.03 8.15 -11.95
N ALA A 3 -0.14 8.68 -10.74
CA ALA A 3 -0.51 10.09 -10.49
C ALA A 3 0.41 10.72 -9.41
N PRO A 4 1.67 11.05 -9.75
CA PRO A 4 2.66 11.57 -8.79
C PRO A 4 2.28 12.93 -8.18
N GLU A 5 1.41 13.69 -8.80
CA GLU A 5 0.89 14.96 -8.32
C GLU A 5 -0.21 14.83 -7.26
N HIS A 6 -0.80 13.64 -7.10
CA HIS A 6 -1.85 13.41 -6.11
C HIS A 6 -1.32 13.68 -4.70
N PRO A 7 -2.06 14.35 -3.79
CA PRO A 7 -1.58 14.72 -2.45
C PRO A 7 -0.95 13.54 -1.67
N LEU A 8 -1.52 12.35 -1.83
CA LEU A 8 -1.01 11.12 -1.19
C LEU A 8 0.39 10.68 -1.67
N ALA A 9 0.80 11.03 -2.89
CA ALA A 9 2.10 10.64 -3.47
C ALA A 9 3.03 11.83 -3.77
N SER A 10 2.52 13.06 -3.68
CA SER A 10 3.26 14.26 -4.06
C SER A 10 4.59 14.41 -3.31
N GLY A 11 5.66 14.67 -4.06
CA GLY A 11 7.02 14.80 -3.54
C GLY A 11 7.73 13.48 -3.21
N ILE A 12 7.08 12.32 -3.43
CA ILE A 12 7.69 11.01 -3.28
C ILE A 12 8.10 10.50 -4.67
N SER A 13 9.38 10.17 -4.84
CA SER A 13 9.89 9.56 -6.07
C SER A 13 9.44 8.11 -6.18
N ALA A 14 9.58 7.51 -7.37
CA ALA A 14 9.40 6.08 -7.51
C ALA A 14 10.37 5.34 -6.56
N PHE A 15 9.85 4.35 -5.85
CA PHE A 15 10.59 3.63 -4.82
C PHE A 15 10.44 2.12 -4.99
N THR A 16 11.33 1.37 -4.34
CA THR A 16 11.32 -0.08 -4.31
C THR A 16 11.06 -0.53 -2.88
N THR A 17 10.16 -1.49 -2.71
CA THR A 17 9.88 -2.15 -1.43
C THR A 17 9.64 -3.64 -1.66
N SER A 18 9.58 -4.41 -0.58
CA SER A 18 9.14 -5.81 -0.59
C SER A 18 7.75 -5.90 0.02
N ASP A 19 6.85 -6.63 -0.64
CA ASP A 19 5.49 -6.93 -0.16
C ASP A 19 4.83 -7.99 -1.05
N GLU A 20 3.65 -8.45 -0.66
CA GLU A 20 2.74 -9.23 -1.50
C GLU A 20 2.07 -8.33 -2.54
N ILE A 21 2.06 -8.77 -3.80
CA ILE A 21 1.39 -8.05 -4.89
C ILE A 21 -0.04 -8.59 -5.03
N TYR A 22 -1.02 -7.69 -4.90
CA TYR A 22 -2.41 -8.01 -5.15
C TYR A 22 -2.71 -7.93 -6.64
N VAL A 23 -2.89 -9.09 -7.27
CA VAL A 23 -3.40 -9.21 -8.64
C VAL A 23 -4.90 -9.45 -8.56
N SER A 24 -5.69 -8.48 -9.00
CA SER A 24 -7.15 -8.48 -8.80
C SER A 24 -7.90 -8.03 -10.05
N GLU A 25 -9.14 -8.48 -10.17
CA GLU A 25 -10.12 -7.86 -11.06
C GLU A 25 -10.52 -6.50 -10.49
N LEU A 26 -10.46 -5.46 -11.32
CA LEU A 26 -10.62 -4.08 -10.88
C LEU A 26 -11.98 -3.52 -11.30
N ALA A 27 -12.55 -2.68 -10.45
CA ALA A 27 -13.66 -1.83 -10.86
C ALA A 27 -13.19 -0.82 -11.93
N ALA A 28 -14.10 -0.40 -12.81
CA ALA A 28 -13.75 0.48 -13.93
C ALA A 28 -13.50 1.94 -13.52
N ASP A 29 -13.87 2.33 -12.30
CA ASP A 29 -13.97 3.71 -11.81
C ASP A 29 -12.87 4.08 -10.80
N LEU A 30 -11.73 3.38 -10.82
CA LEU A 30 -10.62 3.66 -9.91
C LEU A 30 -9.76 4.83 -10.41
N THR A 31 -9.43 5.75 -9.50
CA THR A 31 -8.34 6.71 -9.70
C THR A 31 -7.06 6.12 -9.13
N VAL A 32 -6.21 5.57 -10.00
CA VAL A 32 -4.96 4.92 -9.61
C VAL A 32 -3.87 5.97 -9.35
N ILE A 33 -3.22 5.88 -8.20
CA ILE A 33 -2.17 6.79 -7.74
C ILE A 33 -0.81 6.11 -7.82
N LEU A 34 -0.71 4.92 -7.21
CA LEU A 34 0.46 4.05 -7.31
C LEU A 34 0.10 2.75 -8.01
N ASP A 35 1.06 2.24 -8.76
CA ASP A 35 1.00 1.00 -9.49
C ASP A 35 2.38 0.34 -9.53
N VAL A 36 2.36 -0.98 -9.73
CA VAL A 36 3.56 -1.79 -9.91
C VAL A 36 3.43 -2.61 -11.19
N GLU A 37 4.53 -2.82 -11.89
CA GLU A 37 4.58 -3.77 -13.01
C GLU A 37 4.92 -5.16 -12.49
N TYR A 38 4.11 -6.15 -12.85
CA TYR A 38 4.34 -7.54 -12.48
C TYR A 38 4.07 -8.48 -13.67
N ASP A 39 4.91 -9.51 -13.75
CA ASP A 39 4.75 -10.70 -14.59
C ASP A 39 5.29 -11.85 -13.76
N GLY A 40 4.44 -12.81 -13.40
CA GLY A 40 4.88 -13.89 -12.54
C GLY A 40 3.78 -14.85 -12.12
N PRO A 41 4.18 -15.88 -11.35
CA PRO A 41 3.27 -16.90 -10.83
C PRO A 41 2.39 -16.36 -9.71
N CYS A 42 1.13 -16.76 -9.70
CA CYS A 42 0.14 -16.48 -8.66
C CYS A 42 -0.33 -17.81 -8.04
N PRO A 43 0.54 -18.51 -7.30
CA PRO A 43 0.23 -19.84 -6.78
C PRO A 43 -0.97 -19.80 -5.83
N GLY A 44 -1.87 -20.77 -5.96
CA GLY A 44 -3.06 -20.87 -5.10
C GLY A 44 -4.28 -20.09 -5.58
N PHE A 45 -4.20 -19.40 -6.74
CA PHE A 45 -5.33 -18.72 -7.37
C PHE A 45 -5.77 -19.43 -8.65
N GLU A 46 -7.02 -19.20 -9.09
CA GLU A 46 -7.57 -19.77 -10.34
C GLU A 46 -6.71 -19.40 -11.55
N THR A 47 -6.26 -18.15 -11.60
CA THR A 47 -5.28 -17.68 -12.58
C THR A 47 -3.89 -17.80 -11.97
N GLU A 48 -3.24 -18.93 -12.20
CA GLU A 48 -1.93 -19.28 -11.60
C GLU A 48 -0.74 -18.44 -12.11
N ARG A 49 -0.98 -17.51 -13.05
CA ARG A 49 0.03 -16.61 -13.61
C ARG A 49 -0.63 -15.41 -14.27
N VAL A 50 -0.01 -14.24 -14.13
CA VAL A 50 -0.42 -13.05 -14.89
C VAL A 50 -0.15 -13.25 -16.39
N PRO A 51 -1.14 -13.03 -17.29
CA PRO A 51 -0.96 -13.18 -18.72
C PRO A 51 -0.12 -12.03 -19.30
N GLY A 52 1.20 -12.12 -19.11
CA GLY A 52 2.18 -11.13 -19.56
C GLY A 52 2.35 -9.96 -18.58
N ARG A 53 3.30 -9.08 -18.91
CA ARG A 53 3.65 -7.93 -18.09
C ARG A 53 2.52 -6.89 -18.09
N SER A 54 1.94 -6.64 -16.93
CA SER A 54 0.86 -5.67 -16.76
C SER A 54 1.05 -4.81 -15.51
N ARG A 55 0.33 -3.69 -15.42
CA ARG A 55 0.37 -2.79 -14.26
C ARG A 55 -0.79 -3.12 -13.32
N HIS A 56 -0.47 -3.27 -12.04
CA HIS A 56 -1.43 -3.56 -10.99
C HIS A 56 -1.50 -2.35 -10.03
N PRO A 57 -2.72 -1.85 -9.72
CA PRO A 57 -2.88 -0.77 -8.75
C PRO A 57 -2.39 -1.20 -7.37
N VAL A 58 -1.70 -0.27 -6.71
CA VAL A 58 -1.19 -0.44 -5.36
C VAL A 58 -1.85 0.56 -4.41
N LEU A 59 -2.00 1.81 -4.85
CA LEU A 59 -2.74 2.85 -4.14
C LEU A 59 -3.72 3.47 -5.12
N PHE A 60 -5.00 3.51 -4.74
CA PHE A 60 -6.04 4.10 -5.57
C PHE A 60 -7.20 4.62 -4.73
N THR A 61 -7.98 5.51 -5.31
CA THR A 61 -9.23 6.00 -4.73
C THR A 61 -10.42 5.65 -5.60
N ARG A 62 -11.60 5.59 -4.98
CA ARG A 62 -12.88 5.38 -5.66
C ARG A 62 -13.97 6.19 -4.98
N SER A 63 -14.76 6.92 -5.75
CA SER A 63 -15.95 7.59 -5.21
C SER A 63 -16.99 6.56 -4.78
N GLU A 64 -17.60 6.76 -3.61
CA GLU A 64 -18.65 5.91 -3.06
C GLU A 64 -19.71 6.77 -2.38
N GLY A 65 -20.86 6.90 -3.02
CA GLY A 65 -21.90 7.85 -2.59
C GLY A 65 -21.37 9.28 -2.56
N ASP A 66 -21.52 9.94 -1.40
CA ASP A 66 -21.02 11.31 -1.17
C ASP A 66 -19.57 11.35 -0.68
N GLY A 67 -18.92 10.19 -0.56
CA GLY A 67 -17.56 10.07 -0.06
C GLY A 67 -16.60 9.45 -1.07
N THR A 68 -15.36 9.27 -0.64
CA THR A 68 -14.32 8.61 -1.43
C THR A 68 -13.56 7.64 -0.53
N VAL A 69 -13.30 6.44 -1.03
CA VAL A 69 -12.51 5.41 -0.36
C VAL A 69 -11.10 5.45 -0.90
N VAL A 70 -10.10 5.43 0.00
CA VAL A 70 -8.70 5.16 -0.34
C VAL A 70 -8.37 3.71 -0.04
N SER A 71 -7.74 3.03 -0.98
CA SER A 71 -7.28 1.65 -0.85
C SER A 71 -5.79 1.58 -1.12
N PHE A 72 -5.03 1.06 -0.15
CA PHE A 72 -3.59 0.85 -0.25
C PHE A 72 -3.31 -0.63 0.04
N THR A 73 -2.80 -1.36 -0.95
CA THR A 73 -2.66 -2.83 -0.88
C THR A 73 -1.33 -3.29 -0.30
N LEU A 74 -0.39 -2.37 -0.06
CA LEU A 74 0.80 -2.67 0.73
C LEU A 74 0.48 -2.71 2.22
N GLY A 75 1.33 -3.41 2.97
CA GLY A 75 1.29 -3.48 4.42
C GLY A 75 1.15 -4.89 4.96
N HIS A 76 1.53 -5.93 4.20
CA HIS A 76 1.60 -7.27 4.75
C HIS A 76 2.42 -7.23 6.04
N CYS A 77 1.92 -7.88 7.07
CA CYS A 77 2.69 -8.14 8.26
C CYS A 77 2.21 -9.44 8.85
N ARG A 78 3.15 -10.25 9.30
CA ARG A 78 2.85 -11.57 9.82
C ARG A 78 3.79 -11.88 10.97
N GLY A 79 3.21 -12.05 12.14
CA GLY A 79 3.87 -12.55 13.31
C GLY A 79 4.27 -14.01 13.17
N ARG A 80 5.31 -14.39 13.92
CA ARG A 80 5.85 -15.76 13.99
C ARG A 80 4.81 -16.84 14.29
N PHE A 81 3.71 -16.49 14.94
CA PHE A 81 2.69 -17.42 15.43
C PHE A 81 1.31 -17.22 14.78
N ASP A 82 1.20 -16.35 13.77
CA ASP A 82 -0.10 -15.91 13.22
C ASP A 82 -0.87 -17.00 12.46
N VAL A 83 -0.22 -18.12 12.15
CA VAL A 83 -0.82 -19.28 11.43
C VAL A 83 -0.80 -20.56 12.26
N ALA A 84 -0.67 -20.45 13.60
CA ALA A 84 -0.67 -21.60 14.49
C ALA A 84 -1.98 -22.39 14.44
N ASP A 85 -3.10 -21.71 14.25
CA ASP A 85 -4.43 -22.31 14.03
C ASP A 85 -4.52 -23.11 12.71
N MET A 86 -3.65 -22.82 11.75
CA MET A 86 -3.51 -23.54 10.49
C MET A 86 -2.52 -24.72 10.58
N GLY A 87 -2.07 -25.07 11.77
CA GLY A 87 -1.21 -26.25 12.04
C GLY A 87 0.29 -26.00 11.86
N VAL A 88 0.71 -24.74 11.80
CA VAL A 88 2.13 -24.34 11.82
C VAL A 88 2.40 -23.56 13.09
N ASP A 89 2.81 -24.27 14.15
CA ASP A 89 2.97 -23.72 15.49
C ASP A 89 3.92 -22.52 15.56
N ASP A 90 4.93 -22.45 14.69
CA ASP A 90 5.95 -21.42 14.69
C ASP A 90 6.63 -21.30 13.32
N LEU A 91 6.51 -20.13 12.67
CA LEU A 91 7.11 -19.84 11.37
C LEU A 91 8.63 -19.57 11.41
N GLY A 92 9.19 -19.34 12.59
CA GLY A 92 10.59 -18.98 12.79
C GLY A 92 10.95 -17.54 12.42
N VAL A 93 10.07 -16.83 11.71
CA VAL A 93 10.29 -15.49 11.14
C VAL A 93 9.08 -14.58 11.39
N THR A 94 9.35 -13.28 11.48
CA THR A 94 8.32 -12.22 11.46
C THR A 94 8.49 -11.44 10.16
N ASP A 95 7.41 -11.28 9.41
CA ASP A 95 7.40 -10.53 8.17
C ASP A 95 6.92 -9.10 8.43
N THR A 96 7.77 -8.11 8.16
CA THR A 96 7.47 -6.67 8.24
C THR A 96 7.44 -5.99 6.87
N VAL A 97 8.12 -6.54 5.87
CA VAL A 97 8.01 -6.19 4.43
C VAL A 97 7.94 -4.67 4.18
N ALA A 98 6.84 -4.13 3.65
CA ALA A 98 6.70 -2.72 3.31
C ALA A 98 6.82 -1.76 4.50
N TRP A 99 6.62 -2.24 5.73
CA TRP A 99 6.81 -1.44 6.94
C TRP A 99 8.25 -0.95 7.13
N GLU A 100 9.23 -1.54 6.44
CA GLU A 100 10.61 -1.06 6.43
C GLU A 100 10.85 0.10 5.43
N SER A 101 9.92 0.35 4.50
CA SER A 101 10.05 1.44 3.52
C SER A 101 9.59 2.77 4.12
N PRO A 102 10.45 3.81 4.16
CA PRO A 102 10.05 5.13 4.64
C PRO A 102 8.98 5.76 3.74
N GLU A 103 8.99 5.48 2.43
CA GLU A 103 7.98 5.94 1.48
C GLU A 103 6.62 5.31 1.77
N PHE A 104 6.57 3.99 2.00
CA PHE A 104 5.33 3.31 2.42
C PHE A 104 4.75 3.94 3.68
N ASN A 105 5.58 4.13 4.72
CA ASN A 105 5.13 4.68 6.00
C ASN A 105 4.58 6.11 5.84
N GLU A 106 5.24 6.95 5.03
CA GLU A 106 4.76 8.30 4.77
C GLU A 106 3.44 8.31 3.99
N ILE A 107 3.30 7.46 2.97
CA ILE A 107 2.07 7.36 2.18
C ILE A 107 0.91 6.85 3.04
N LEU A 108 1.14 5.82 3.86
CA LEU A 108 0.13 5.30 4.79
C LEU A 108 -0.33 6.39 5.75
N ARG A 109 0.61 7.15 6.32
CA ARG A 109 0.32 8.30 7.19
C ARG A 109 -0.57 9.32 6.48
N ARG A 110 -0.28 9.65 5.22
CA ARG A 110 -1.12 10.55 4.40
C ARG A 110 -2.50 9.97 4.10
N CYS A 111 -2.61 8.67 3.87
CA CYS A 111 -3.90 8.01 3.65
C CYS A 111 -4.80 8.13 4.89
N VAL A 112 -4.23 7.94 6.08
CA VAL A 112 -4.95 8.12 7.36
C VAL A 112 -5.38 9.57 7.54
N ASP A 113 -4.49 10.53 7.33
CA ASP A 113 -4.83 11.95 7.46
C ASP A 113 -5.93 12.36 6.46
N TRP A 114 -5.79 11.96 5.20
CA TRP A 114 -6.77 12.24 4.16
C TRP A 114 -8.12 11.59 4.47
N SER A 115 -8.16 10.43 5.11
CA SER A 115 -9.42 9.80 5.56
C SER A 115 -10.14 10.60 6.64
N VAL A 116 -9.41 11.44 7.40
CA VAL A 116 -9.99 12.32 8.44
C VAL A 116 -10.43 13.67 7.87
N HIS A 117 -9.70 14.18 6.86
CA HIS A 117 -9.82 15.55 6.39
C HIS A 117 -10.47 15.68 4.99
N GLY A 118 -10.58 14.58 4.24
CA GLY A 118 -11.09 14.56 2.87
C GLY A 118 -10.23 15.32 1.88
N ASP A 119 -10.85 15.78 0.79
CA ASP A 119 -10.18 16.47 -0.32
C ASP A 119 -9.61 17.84 0.05
N ASP A 120 -10.04 18.42 1.19
CA ASP A 120 -9.50 19.66 1.73
C ASP A 120 -8.11 19.46 2.39
N TRP A 121 -7.62 18.21 2.48
CA TRP A 121 -6.30 17.91 3.02
C TRP A 121 -5.18 18.33 2.04
N VAL A 122 -4.51 19.43 2.36
CA VAL A 122 -3.37 19.96 1.57
C VAL A 122 -2.02 19.49 2.12
N SER A 123 -1.91 19.31 3.45
CA SER A 123 -0.71 18.80 4.13
C SER A 123 -1.00 18.39 5.58
N CYS A 124 -0.18 17.51 6.15
CA CYS A 124 -0.33 17.09 7.54
C CYS A 124 0.10 18.21 8.50
N PRO A 125 -0.77 18.66 9.42
CA PRO A 125 -0.39 19.66 10.43
C PRO A 125 0.60 19.14 11.48
N VAL A 126 0.86 17.83 11.59
CA VAL A 126 1.82 17.25 12.54
C VAL A 126 3.28 17.33 12.04
N GLY A 127 3.53 18.14 11.00
CA GLY A 127 4.85 18.38 10.41
C GLY A 127 5.82 19.24 11.24
N GLU A 128 5.48 19.63 12.47
CA GLU A 128 6.44 20.27 13.38
C GLU A 128 7.36 19.21 14.01
N GLN A 129 8.51 19.04 13.34
CA GLN A 129 9.74 18.35 13.73
C GLN A 129 9.70 17.55 15.05
N ARG A 130 9.62 16.23 14.95
CA ARG A 130 10.28 15.36 15.94
C ARG A 130 11.79 15.47 15.72
N THR A 131 12.42 16.44 16.34
CA THR A 131 13.88 16.45 16.56
C THR A 131 14.22 15.19 17.35
N LYS A 132 14.86 14.23 16.66
CA LYS A 132 15.47 13.06 17.30
C LYS A 132 16.74 13.52 18.02
N GLU A 133 16.61 14.03 19.24
CA GLU A 133 17.72 14.01 20.20
C GLU A 133 17.79 12.59 20.79
N TRP A 134 18.74 11.80 20.32
CA TRP A 134 19.17 10.57 21.00
C TRP A 134 20.46 10.91 21.76
N GLN A 135 20.37 10.92 23.10
CA GLN A 135 21.52 10.78 24.00
C GLN A 135 21.76 9.31 24.29
#